data_AF-A0A3N5U8M3-F1
#
_entry.id   AF-A0A3N5U8M3-F1
#
_cell.length_a   1.000
_cell.length_b   1.000
_cell.length_c   1.000
_cell.angle_alpha   90.00
_cell.angle_beta   90.00
_cell.angle_gamma   90.00
#
_symmetry.space_group_name_H-M   'P 1'
#
loop_
_entity.id
_entity.type
_entity.pdbx_description
1 polymer ?
#
loop_
_entity_poly.entity_id
_entity_poly.type
_entity_poly.pdbx_seq_one_letter_code
_entity_poly.pdbx_strand_id
1 'polypeptide(L)'
;MANEGGIIPEQSWDAPDIPEYGLFFGRPSGSSMPLVWAHAEYIKLRRSLHDGGIFDTPPQTVQRYLVEQTGSPYTLWRFNNKCSTLPAGQTLRLEVLAPAVVHWSPDGWRTVYDTATWDTGLGVHVADVDTARLPTGGMVHFTFYWPDPGRWEQVNFLVTVA
;
A
#
# COMPACT_ATOMS: atom_id res chain seq x y z
N MET A 1 -2.02 -26.73 -28.64
CA MET A 1 -2.39 -25.49 -27.92
C MET A 1 -3.19 -24.55 -28.81
N ALA A 2 -2.64 -24.02 -29.91
CA ALA A 2 -3.46 -23.28 -30.88
C ALA A 2 -4.17 -24.24 -31.86
N ASN A 3 -5.35 -23.84 -32.37
CA ASN A 3 -6.01 -24.55 -33.46
C ASN A 3 -5.38 -24.20 -34.83
N GLU A 4 -5.89 -24.78 -35.92
CA GLU A 4 -5.42 -24.50 -37.29
C GLU A 4 -5.51 -23.02 -37.67
N GLY A 5 -6.47 -22.28 -37.09
CA GLY A 5 -6.63 -20.84 -37.27
C GLY A 5 -5.71 -19.97 -36.40
N GLY A 6 -4.80 -20.57 -35.62
CA GLY A 6 -3.90 -19.84 -34.72
C GLY A 6 -4.56 -19.34 -33.43
N ILE A 7 -5.78 -19.78 -33.14
CA ILE A 7 -6.54 -19.32 -31.96
C ILE A 7 -6.15 -20.15 -30.74
N ILE A 8 -5.81 -19.43 -29.66
CA ILE A 8 -5.47 -20.02 -28.35
C ILE A 8 -6.75 -20.13 -27.49
N PRO A 9 -7.12 -21.32 -27.02
CA PRO A 9 -8.23 -21.49 -26.08
C PRO A 9 -7.82 -21.03 -24.67
N GLU A 10 -8.80 -20.84 -23.80
CA GLU A 10 -8.56 -20.65 -22.37
C GLU A 10 -7.83 -21.85 -21.74
N GLN A 11 -8.23 -23.07 -22.11
CA GLN A 11 -7.66 -24.32 -21.61
C GLN A 11 -7.45 -25.34 -22.72
N SER A 12 -6.37 -26.10 -22.63
CA SER A 12 -6.17 -27.35 -23.38
C SER A 12 -6.34 -28.54 -22.45
N TRP A 13 -6.95 -29.62 -22.93
CA TRP A 13 -7.03 -30.89 -22.24
C TRP A 13 -5.63 -31.48 -22.04
N ASP A 14 -5.25 -31.74 -20.80
CA ASP A 14 -3.92 -32.18 -20.39
C ASP A 14 -3.90 -33.64 -19.86
N ALA A 15 -5.00 -34.37 -20.02
CA ALA A 15 -5.19 -35.75 -19.60
C ALA A 15 -5.40 -36.70 -20.81
N PRO A 16 -5.42 -38.04 -20.60
CA PRO A 16 -5.75 -38.98 -21.67
C PRO A 16 -7.10 -38.70 -22.33
N ASP A 17 -7.24 -39.12 -23.59
CA ASP A 17 -8.44 -38.86 -24.38
C ASP A 17 -9.69 -39.45 -23.73
N ILE A 18 -10.79 -38.68 -23.77
CA ILE A 18 -12.14 -39.12 -23.43
C ILE A 18 -13.06 -38.80 -24.61
N PRO A 19 -13.07 -39.65 -25.66
CA PRO A 19 -13.79 -39.38 -26.90
C PRO A 19 -15.28 -39.11 -26.70
N GLU A 20 -15.90 -39.72 -25.69
CA GLU A 20 -17.32 -39.57 -25.36
C GLU A 20 -17.70 -38.12 -25.00
N TYR A 21 -16.73 -37.35 -24.49
CA TYR A 21 -16.90 -35.93 -24.16
C TYR A 21 -16.19 -34.99 -25.14
N GLY A 22 -15.65 -35.52 -26.24
CA GLY A 22 -14.88 -34.74 -27.22
C GLY A 22 -13.57 -34.17 -26.68
N LEU A 23 -13.03 -34.74 -25.60
CA LEU A 23 -11.80 -34.30 -24.94
C LEU A 23 -10.61 -35.11 -25.46
N PHE A 24 -9.64 -34.42 -26.04
CA PHE A 24 -8.45 -35.03 -26.63
C PHE A 24 -7.20 -34.28 -26.18
N PHE A 25 -6.15 -35.02 -25.83
CA PHE A 25 -4.92 -34.45 -25.27
C PHE A 25 -4.35 -33.36 -26.19
N GLY A 26 -4.06 -32.20 -25.61
CA GLY A 26 -3.52 -31.02 -26.29
C GLY A 26 -4.52 -30.18 -27.11
N ARG A 27 -5.80 -30.59 -27.16
CA ARG A 27 -6.90 -29.86 -27.83
C ARG A 27 -7.70 -29.00 -26.83
N PRO A 28 -8.53 -28.04 -27.29
CA PRO A 28 -9.39 -27.27 -26.38
C PRO A 28 -10.30 -28.18 -25.54
N SER A 29 -10.47 -27.84 -24.27
CA SER A 29 -11.30 -28.59 -23.31
C SER A 29 -12.81 -28.25 -23.37
N GLY A 30 -13.26 -27.55 -24.41
CA GLY A 30 -14.62 -26.98 -24.49
C GLY A 30 -14.77 -25.60 -23.83
N SER A 31 -13.66 -24.99 -23.41
CA SER A 31 -13.58 -23.63 -22.87
C SER A 31 -13.62 -22.53 -23.96
N SER A 32 -13.61 -21.26 -23.54
CA SER A 32 -13.71 -20.12 -24.46
C SER A 32 -12.58 -20.11 -25.52
N MET A 33 -12.95 -19.95 -26.78
CA MET A 33 -12.01 -19.84 -27.91
C MET A 33 -12.60 -18.94 -29.03
N PRO A 34 -12.03 -17.75 -29.29
CA PRO A 34 -10.83 -17.17 -28.67
C PRO A 34 -11.08 -16.64 -27.25
N LEU A 35 -10.13 -16.88 -26.35
CA LEU A 35 -9.99 -16.04 -25.15
C LEU A 35 -8.96 -14.95 -25.45
N VAL A 36 -9.39 -13.69 -25.53
CA VAL A 36 -8.50 -12.55 -25.85
C VAL A 36 -7.38 -12.42 -24.82
N TRP A 37 -7.63 -12.78 -23.56
CA TRP A 37 -6.60 -12.81 -22.52
C TRP A 37 -5.45 -13.78 -22.85
N ALA A 38 -5.75 -15.01 -23.27
CA ALA A 38 -4.71 -15.98 -23.66
C ALA A 38 -3.81 -15.44 -24.79
N HIS A 39 -4.38 -14.68 -25.71
CA HIS A 39 -3.62 -14.04 -26.79
C HIS A 39 -2.77 -12.87 -26.28
N ALA A 40 -3.30 -12.05 -25.36
CA ALA A 40 -2.55 -10.96 -24.73
C ALA A 40 -1.34 -11.50 -23.93
N GLU A 41 -1.52 -12.56 -23.15
CA GLU A 41 -0.41 -13.19 -22.42
C GLU A 41 0.64 -13.79 -23.36
N TYR A 42 0.23 -14.39 -24.48
CA TYR A 42 1.17 -14.84 -25.49
C TYR A 42 2.02 -13.70 -26.06
N ILE A 43 1.41 -12.54 -26.36
CA ILE A 43 2.12 -11.36 -26.86
C ILE A 43 3.09 -10.84 -25.79
N LYS A 44 2.65 -10.72 -24.54
CA LYS A 44 3.50 -10.28 -23.42
C LYS A 44 4.68 -11.22 -23.19
N LEU A 45 4.47 -12.53 -23.29
CA LEU A 45 5.54 -13.52 -23.18
C LEU A 45 6.56 -13.36 -24.31
N ARG A 46 6.09 -13.27 -25.56
CA ARG A 46 6.98 -13.07 -26.72
C ARG A 46 7.80 -11.79 -26.60
N ARG A 47 7.16 -10.70 -26.15
CA ARG A 47 7.84 -9.44 -25.88
C ARG A 47 8.86 -9.57 -24.76
N SER A 48 8.51 -10.26 -23.69
CA SER A 48 9.41 -10.47 -22.54
C SER A 48 10.65 -11.28 -22.93
N LEU A 49 10.47 -12.34 -23.73
CA LEU A 49 11.58 -13.14 -24.25
C LEU A 49 12.50 -12.34 -25.17
N HIS A 50 11.93 -11.48 -26.03
CA HIS A 50 12.70 -10.59 -26.90
C HIS A 50 13.52 -9.58 -26.09
N ASP A 51 12.92 -8.98 -25.06
CA ASP A 51 13.57 -7.95 -24.24
C ASP A 51 14.47 -8.52 -23.14
N GLY A 52 14.46 -9.83 -22.91
CA GLY A 52 15.22 -10.49 -21.85
C GLY A 52 14.71 -10.19 -20.43
N GLY A 53 13.48 -9.70 -20.29
CA GLY A 53 12.87 -9.29 -19.02
C GLY A 53 11.36 -9.25 -19.10
N ILE A 54 10.67 -9.35 -17.96
CA ILE A 54 9.20 -9.37 -17.91
C ILE A 54 8.63 -8.02 -18.36
N PHE A 55 7.93 -7.98 -19.50
CA PHE A 55 7.39 -6.78 -20.14
C PHE A 55 6.47 -5.97 -19.21
N ASP A 56 5.62 -6.66 -18.45
CA ASP A 56 4.65 -6.02 -17.54
C ASP A 56 5.29 -5.50 -16.25
N THR A 57 6.62 -5.61 -16.08
CA THR A 57 7.29 -5.10 -14.87
C THR A 57 7.29 -3.59 -14.86
N PRO A 58 6.64 -2.93 -13.88
CA PRO A 58 6.67 -1.48 -13.78
C PRO A 58 8.06 -1.01 -13.30
N PRO A 59 8.85 -0.30 -14.12
CA PRO A 59 10.22 0.06 -13.75
C PRO A 59 10.26 0.99 -12.53
N GLN A 60 9.23 1.83 -12.34
CA GLN A 60 9.15 2.78 -11.23
C GLN A 60 9.05 2.07 -9.87
N THR A 61 8.25 1.00 -9.78
CA THR A 61 8.10 0.24 -8.53
C THR A 61 9.37 -0.55 -8.22
N VAL A 62 10.01 -1.14 -9.23
CA VAL A 62 11.31 -1.81 -9.06
C VAL A 62 12.35 -0.82 -8.55
N GLN A 63 12.47 0.35 -9.21
CA GLN A 63 13.42 1.37 -8.82
C GLN A 63 13.19 1.82 -7.37
N ARG A 64 11.96 2.17 -7.02
CA ARG A 64 11.62 2.68 -5.68
C ARG A 64 11.83 1.65 -4.58
N TYR A 65 11.30 0.44 -4.75
CA TYR A 65 11.17 -0.52 -3.64
C TYR A 65 12.29 -1.56 -3.59
N LEU A 66 12.87 -1.95 -4.73
CA LEU A 66 13.92 -2.97 -4.77
C LEU A 66 15.33 -2.35 -4.87
N VAL A 67 15.49 -1.32 -5.70
CA VAL A 67 16.81 -0.68 -5.91
C VAL A 67 17.09 0.36 -4.84
N GLU A 68 16.24 1.38 -4.74
CA GLU A 68 16.41 2.49 -3.79
C GLU A 68 15.95 2.14 -2.38
N GLN A 69 15.13 1.09 -2.25
CA GLN A 69 14.52 0.65 -0.99
C GLN A 69 13.91 1.82 -0.21
N THR A 70 13.25 2.74 -0.93
CA THR A 70 12.76 4.00 -0.35
C THR A 70 11.67 3.71 0.68
N GLY A 71 12.02 3.93 1.95
CA GLY A 71 11.09 3.86 3.07
C GLY A 71 10.14 5.05 3.13
N SER A 72 9.12 4.94 4.00
CA SER A 72 8.32 6.09 4.40
C SER A 72 9.12 6.96 5.37
N PRO A 73 9.14 8.31 5.19
CA PRO A 73 9.69 9.21 6.21
C PRO A 73 8.73 9.39 7.40
N TYR A 74 7.55 8.79 7.34
CA TYR A 74 6.49 8.90 8.35
C TYR A 74 6.22 7.56 9.04
N THR A 75 6.04 7.63 10.35
CA THR A 75 5.32 6.61 11.12
C THR A 75 3.91 7.13 11.40
N LEU A 76 2.91 6.31 11.05
CA LEU A 76 1.51 6.68 11.18
C LEU A 76 0.96 6.29 12.56
N TRP A 77 0.18 7.18 13.15
CA TRP A 77 -0.65 6.89 14.32
C TRP A 77 -2.11 7.21 14.02
N ARG A 78 -3.01 6.29 14.40
CA ARG A 78 -4.47 6.44 14.28
C ARG A 78 -5.15 5.91 15.53
N PHE A 79 -6.40 6.33 15.78
CA PHE A 79 -7.21 5.74 16.85
C PHE A 79 -7.40 4.22 16.74
N ASN A 80 -7.49 3.69 15.52
CA ASN A 80 -7.59 2.25 15.23
C ASN A 80 -6.23 1.58 14.94
N ASN A 81 -5.13 2.32 14.99
CA ASN A 81 -3.77 1.80 14.86
C ASN A 81 -2.81 2.68 15.67
N LYS A 82 -2.79 2.46 16.99
CA LYS A 82 -2.00 3.26 17.92
C LYS A 82 -0.61 2.65 18.05
N CYS A 83 0.36 3.15 17.30
CA CYS A 83 1.75 2.81 17.56
C CYS A 83 2.17 3.36 18.93
N SER A 84 3.01 2.63 19.65
CA SER A 84 3.66 3.09 20.89
C SER A 84 5.09 3.56 20.66
N THR A 85 5.68 3.17 19.53
CA THR A 85 7.04 3.52 19.13
C THR A 85 7.11 3.95 17.67
N LEU A 86 8.11 4.76 17.32
CA LEU A 86 8.49 5.09 15.95
C LEU A 86 10.02 5.01 15.77
N PRO A 87 10.55 4.69 14.58
CA PRO A 87 12.00 4.69 14.35
C PRO A 87 12.60 6.10 14.44
N ALA A 88 13.81 6.21 14.98
CA ALA A 88 14.58 7.46 14.92
C ALA A 88 14.70 8.01 13.48
N GLY A 89 14.62 9.34 13.35
CA GLY A 89 14.68 10.04 12.07
C GLY A 89 13.36 10.10 11.28
N GLN A 90 12.28 9.50 11.77
CA GLN A 90 10.96 9.63 11.14
C GLN A 90 10.09 10.70 11.82
N THR A 91 9.16 11.25 11.02
CA THR A 91 8.10 12.16 11.48
C THR A 91 6.88 11.35 11.93
N LEU A 92 6.30 11.70 13.06
CA LEU A 92 5.04 11.11 13.51
C LEU A 92 3.88 11.81 12.80
N ARG A 93 3.19 11.09 11.92
CA ARG A 93 1.97 11.58 11.26
C ARG A 93 0.75 11.06 12.00
N LEU A 94 -0.01 11.98 12.57
CA LEU A 94 -1.26 11.70 13.26
C LEU A 94 -2.41 11.82 12.27
N GLU A 95 -3.20 10.76 12.13
CA GLU A 95 -4.31 10.73 11.17
C GLU A 95 -5.64 10.51 11.88
N VAL A 96 -6.62 11.37 11.55
CA VAL A 96 -7.94 11.41 12.15
C VAL A 96 -9.02 11.62 11.07
N LEU A 97 -10.27 11.26 11.37
CA LEU A 97 -11.37 11.28 10.39
C LEU A 97 -12.13 12.61 10.32
N ALA A 98 -11.73 13.60 11.14
CA ALA A 98 -12.37 14.91 11.20
C ALA A 98 -11.30 16.00 11.45
N PRO A 99 -11.57 17.27 11.11
CA PRO A 99 -10.70 18.38 11.45
C PRO A 99 -10.41 18.40 12.96
N ALA A 100 -9.14 18.60 13.32
CA ALA A 100 -8.68 18.60 14.70
C ALA A 100 -7.52 19.57 14.87
N VAL A 101 -7.26 19.96 16.12
CA VAL A 101 -5.99 20.56 16.52
C VAL A 101 -5.26 19.53 17.39
N VAL A 102 -4.07 19.14 16.96
CA VAL A 102 -3.17 18.31 17.75
C VAL A 102 -2.46 19.20 18.75
N HIS A 103 -2.71 18.94 20.02
CA HIS A 103 -2.01 19.57 21.13
C HIS A 103 -0.91 18.63 21.61
N TRP A 104 0.35 19.02 21.50
CA TRP A 104 1.47 18.11 21.73
C TRP A 104 2.68 18.76 22.38
N SER A 105 3.54 17.90 22.93
CA SER A 105 4.77 18.28 23.62
C SER A 105 5.85 17.20 23.47
N PRO A 106 7.10 17.60 23.12
CA PRO A 106 8.25 16.70 23.08
C PRO A 106 8.99 16.56 24.43
N ASP A 107 8.57 17.28 25.47
CA ASP A 107 9.31 17.42 26.73
C ASP A 107 8.43 17.30 27.99
N GLY A 108 7.33 16.56 27.88
CA GLY A 108 6.44 16.27 29.02
C GLY A 108 5.58 17.46 29.43
N TRP A 109 5.05 18.20 28.45
CA TRP A 109 4.21 19.39 28.59
C TRP A 109 4.92 20.64 29.11
N ARG A 110 6.26 20.70 29.06
CA ARG A 110 7.02 21.91 29.43
C ARG A 110 6.97 22.95 28.31
N THR A 111 7.09 22.49 27.07
CA THR A 111 6.78 23.24 25.85
C THR A 111 5.60 22.57 25.15
N VAL A 112 4.73 23.41 24.60
CA VAL A 112 3.44 22.99 24.06
C VAL A 112 3.26 23.62 22.69
N TYR A 113 2.79 22.81 21.76
CA TYR A 113 2.53 23.20 20.38
C TYR A 113 1.14 22.75 19.98
N ASP A 114 0.48 23.59 19.20
CA ASP A 114 -0.82 23.30 18.58
C ASP A 114 -0.64 23.24 17.07
N THR A 115 -0.93 22.08 16.48
CA THR A 115 -0.85 21.86 15.04
C THR A 115 -2.24 21.50 14.52
N ALA A 116 -2.83 22.37 13.70
CA ALA A 116 -4.08 22.07 13.01
C ALA A 116 -3.87 20.95 11.99
N THR A 117 -4.82 20.02 11.90
CA THR A 117 -4.81 19.03 10.83
C THR A 117 -5.23 19.66 9.50
N TRP A 118 -4.68 19.15 8.40
CA TRP A 118 -5.14 19.49 7.05
C TRP A 118 -5.86 18.32 6.40
N ASP A 119 -6.85 18.63 5.56
CA ASP A 119 -7.57 17.64 4.78
C ASP A 119 -6.68 17.12 3.63
N THR A 120 -6.64 15.80 3.47
CA THR A 120 -5.93 15.16 2.36
C THR A 120 -6.80 15.04 1.09
N GLY A 121 -8.11 15.32 1.19
CA GLY A 121 -9.10 15.07 0.14
C GLY A 121 -9.51 13.60 0.02
N LEU A 122 -9.00 12.71 0.88
CA LEU A 122 -9.25 11.27 0.87
C LEU A 122 -10.06 10.80 2.10
N GLY A 123 -10.77 11.72 2.76
CA GLY A 123 -11.57 11.43 3.95
C GLY A 123 -10.73 11.22 5.22
N VAL A 124 -9.47 11.66 5.21
CA VAL A 124 -8.60 11.69 6.38
C VAL A 124 -7.94 13.07 6.52
N HIS A 125 -7.88 13.55 7.75
CA HIS A 125 -7.14 14.73 8.15
C HIS A 125 -5.85 14.32 8.83
N VAL A 126 -4.77 15.02 8.55
CA VAL A 126 -3.45 14.66 9.07
C VAL A 126 -2.74 15.85 9.69
N ALA A 127 -1.89 15.59 10.68
CA ALA A 127 -0.94 16.53 11.24
C ALA A 127 0.43 15.84 11.42
N ASP A 128 1.49 16.53 11.02
CA ASP A 128 2.86 16.05 11.17
C ASP A 128 3.49 16.66 12.42
N VAL A 129 3.99 15.80 13.30
CA VAL A 129 4.78 16.18 14.47
C VAL A 129 6.24 15.86 14.19
N ASP A 130 7.10 16.88 14.21
CA ASP A 130 8.54 16.77 13.89
C ASP A 130 9.31 16.00 14.98
N THR A 131 9.15 14.68 14.96
CA THR A 131 9.87 13.73 15.80
C THR A 131 11.20 13.30 15.21
N ALA A 132 11.49 13.66 13.95
CA ALA A 132 12.70 13.23 13.25
C ALA A 132 13.97 13.77 13.90
N ARG A 133 13.87 14.89 14.63
CA ARG A 133 14.97 15.54 15.35
C ARG A 133 15.11 15.05 16.79
N LEU A 134 14.18 14.24 17.29
CA LEU A 134 14.26 13.72 18.64
C LEU A 134 15.26 12.56 18.71
N PRO A 135 16.08 12.50 19.77
CA PRO A 135 16.99 11.37 19.96
C PRO A 135 16.22 10.08 20.27
N THR A 136 16.87 8.93 20.09
CA THR A 136 16.36 7.65 20.60
C THR A 136 16.06 7.75 22.09
N GLY A 137 14.90 7.23 22.50
CA GLY A 137 14.32 7.39 23.84
C GLY A 137 13.52 8.68 24.03
N GLY A 138 13.53 9.59 23.06
CA GLY A 138 12.68 10.79 23.04
C GLY A 138 11.20 10.41 23.05
N MET A 139 10.38 11.24 23.68
CA MET A 139 8.95 10.97 23.88
C MET A 139 8.12 12.15 23.38
N VAL A 140 7.02 11.85 22.70
CA VAL A 140 6.01 12.84 22.35
C VAL A 140 4.70 12.50 23.02
N HIS A 141 4.23 13.45 23.83
CA HIS A 141 2.89 13.43 24.37
C HIS A 141 1.97 14.25 23.47
N PHE A 142 0.75 13.76 23.24
CA PHE A 142 -0.24 14.52 22.49
C PHE A 142 -1.67 14.17 22.87
N THR A 143 -2.59 15.06 22.54
CA THR A 143 -4.03 14.85 22.57
C THR A 143 -4.69 15.65 21.44
N PHE A 144 -6.00 15.51 21.28
CA PHE A 144 -6.76 16.18 20.22
C PHE A 144 -7.79 17.12 20.81
N TYR A 145 -7.85 18.33 20.28
CA TYR A 145 -9.00 19.22 20.38
C TYR A 145 -9.81 19.11 19.10
N TRP A 146 -11.12 18.94 19.24
CA TRP A 146 -12.07 18.79 18.15
C TRP A 146 -12.88 20.08 18.00
N PRO A 147 -12.58 20.96 17.02
CA PRO A 147 -13.20 22.28 16.94
C PRO A 147 -14.70 22.25 16.72
N ASP A 148 -15.21 21.30 15.91
CA ASP A 148 -16.63 21.21 15.58
C ASP A 148 -17.51 20.87 16.80
N PRO A 149 -17.26 19.78 17.56
CA PRO A 149 -17.96 19.54 18.82
C PRO A 149 -17.42 20.38 20.00
N GLY A 150 -16.41 21.23 19.79
CA GLY A 150 -15.83 22.11 20.79
C GLY A 150 -15.26 21.41 22.03
N ARG A 151 -14.68 20.21 21.87
CA ARG A 151 -14.25 19.38 23.02
C ARG A 151 -12.85 18.80 22.87
N TRP A 152 -12.23 18.50 24.00
CA TRP A 152 -11.00 17.72 24.07
C TRP A 152 -11.28 16.22 24.06
N GLU A 153 -10.34 15.44 23.54
CA GLU A 153 -10.35 13.97 23.55
C GLU A 153 -10.33 13.37 24.97
N GLN A 154 -9.95 14.14 25.99
CA GLN A 154 -9.84 13.73 27.41
C GLN A 154 -8.77 12.66 27.71
N VAL A 155 -8.04 12.21 26.69
CA VAL A 155 -6.99 11.20 26.83
C VAL A 155 -5.70 11.74 26.23
N ASN A 156 -4.60 11.57 26.95
CA ASN A 156 -3.26 11.83 26.45
C ASN A 156 -2.66 10.53 25.90
N PHE A 157 -2.01 10.64 24.75
CA PHE A 157 -1.27 9.58 24.11
C PHE A 157 0.23 9.84 24.23
N LEU A 158 1.02 8.77 24.09
CA LEU A 158 2.47 8.80 24.15
C LEU A 158 3.04 7.91 23.05
N VAL A 159 4.03 8.43 22.34
CA VAL A 159 4.85 7.65 21.41
C VAL A 159 6.33 7.92 21.71
N THR A 160 7.13 6.85 21.71
CA THR A 160 8.56 6.90 21.98
C THR A 160 9.37 6.68 20.70
N VAL A 161 10.46 7.43 20.53
CA VAL A 161 11.43 7.19 19.46
C VAL A 161 12.32 6.01 19.85
N ALA A 162 12.31 4.95 19.03
CA ALA A 162 13.09 3.73 19.20
C ALA A 162 14.47 3.81 18.54
#